data_AF-A0A250I9N4-F1
#
_entry.id   AF-A0A250I9N4-F1
#
_cell.length_a   1.000
_cell.length_b   1.000
_cell.length_c   1.000
_cell.angle_alpha   90.00
_cell.angle_beta   90.00
_cell.angle_gamma   90.00
#
_symmetry.space_group_name_H-M   'P 1'
#
loop_
_entity.id
_entity.type
_entity.pdbx_description
1 polymer ?
#
loop_
_entity_poly.entity_id
_entity_poly.type
_entity_poly.pdbx_seq_one_letter_code
_entity_poly.pdbx_strand_id
1 'polypeptide(L)'
;MANGSYRASVWVRSGGGQKVLRLYAKGHGGAEVTAEIGSGVVTNYTQYIINIQVTTGTVELGVYANASNWAAFDNFELVKN
;
A
#
# COMPACT_ATOMS: atom_id res chain seq x y z
N MET A 1 14.92 -7.56 7.17
CA MET A 1 14.55 -6.60 8.24
C MET A 1 14.30 -7.36 9.54
N ALA A 2 14.36 -6.71 10.71
CA ALA A 2 14.12 -7.39 11.99
C ALA A 2 12.64 -7.77 12.17
N ASN A 3 12.36 -8.84 12.89
CA ASN A 3 10.99 -9.15 13.30
C ASN A 3 10.41 -8.01 14.17
N GLY A 4 9.13 -7.72 13.98
CA GLY A 4 8.43 -6.68 14.73
C GLY A 4 7.26 -6.06 13.99
N SER A 5 6.69 -5.05 14.64
CA SER A 5 5.57 -4.25 14.14
C SER A 5 6.09 -3.14 13.23
N TYR A 6 5.47 -2.97 12.06
CA TYR A 6 5.82 -1.93 11.09
C TYR A 6 4.58 -1.23 10.56
N ARG A 7 4.75 0.05 10.24
CA ARG A 7 3.80 0.87 9.48
C ARG A 7 4.34 1.08 8.07
N ALA A 8 3.58 0.63 7.08
CA ALA A 8 3.85 0.90 5.68
C ALA A 8 2.89 1.96 5.14
N SER A 9 3.39 2.88 4.32
CA SER A 9 2.56 3.91 3.71
C SER A 9 3.03 4.38 2.34
N VAL A 10 2.11 4.94 1.57
CA VAL A 10 2.37 5.59 0.27
C VAL A 10 1.42 6.78 0.10
N TRP A 11 1.88 7.83 -0.58
CA TRP A 11 1.04 8.94 -1.01
C TRP A 11 0.52 8.68 -2.43
N VAL A 12 -0.78 8.87 -2.63
CA VAL A 12 -1.45 8.50 -3.88
C VAL A 12 -2.26 9.65 -4.46
N ARG A 13 -2.20 9.81 -5.78
CA ARG A 13 -3.21 10.51 -6.59
C ARG A 13 -3.79 9.56 -7.64
N SER A 14 -5.02 9.79 -8.03
CA SER A 14 -5.71 8.93 -8.98
C SER A 14 -6.70 9.73 -9.81
N GLY A 15 -6.75 9.45 -11.12
CA GLY A 15 -7.80 9.93 -12.01
C GLY A 15 -9.15 9.22 -11.81
N GLY A 16 -9.24 8.23 -10.92
CA GLY A 16 -10.41 7.40 -10.70
C GLY A 16 -10.69 6.42 -11.85
N GLY A 17 -11.70 5.55 -11.67
CA GLY A 17 -12.13 4.57 -12.66
C GLY A 17 -11.36 3.25 -12.65
N GLN A 18 -10.40 3.06 -11.74
CA GLN A 18 -9.74 1.76 -11.57
C GLN A 18 -10.74 0.70 -11.08
N LYS A 19 -10.65 -0.52 -11.62
CA LYS A 19 -11.40 -1.67 -11.09
C LYS A 19 -10.85 -2.10 -9.74
N VAL A 20 -9.52 -2.03 -9.60
CA VAL A 20 -8.80 -2.24 -8.35
C VAL A 20 -7.65 -1.26 -8.28
N LEU A 21 -7.48 -0.62 -7.13
CA LEU A 21 -6.31 0.17 -6.81
C LEU A 21 -6.06 0.05 -5.31
N ARG A 22 -4.91 -0.49 -4.91
CA ARG A 22 -4.58 -0.74 -3.49
C ARG A 22 -3.09 -0.69 -3.22
N LEU A 23 -2.75 -0.33 -1.98
CA LEU A 23 -1.49 -0.67 -1.33
C LEU A 23 -1.63 -2.08 -0.75
N TYR A 24 -0.58 -2.91 -0.84
CA TYR A 24 -0.56 -4.25 -0.25
C TYR A 24 0.77 -4.55 0.41
N ALA A 25 0.74 -5.41 1.43
CA ALA A 25 1.92 -6.09 1.97
C ALA A 25 1.65 -7.60 2.12
N LYS A 26 2.61 -8.42 1.68
CA LYS A 26 2.55 -9.89 1.82
C LYS A 26 3.93 -10.47 2.15
N GLY A 27 3.95 -11.76 2.49
CA GLY A 27 5.20 -12.46 2.81
C GLY A 27 5.82 -12.08 4.17
N HIS A 28 5.12 -11.28 4.98
CA HIS A 28 5.54 -10.90 6.33
C HIS A 28 5.27 -11.97 7.40
N GLY A 29 4.70 -13.13 7.00
CA GLY A 29 4.36 -14.25 7.87
C GLY A 29 2.88 -14.37 8.23
N GLY A 30 2.04 -13.46 7.71
CA GLY A 30 0.58 -13.54 7.78
C GLY A 30 -0.08 -13.50 6.40
N ALA A 31 -1.40 -13.43 6.39
CA ALA A 31 -2.17 -13.14 5.17
C ALA A 31 -1.84 -11.73 4.65
N GLU A 32 -2.05 -11.52 3.34
CA GLU A 32 -1.88 -10.19 2.71
C GLU A 32 -2.76 -9.14 3.41
N VAL A 33 -2.16 -7.98 3.68
CA VAL A 33 -2.85 -6.82 4.25
C VAL A 33 -2.93 -5.74 3.19
N THR A 34 -4.10 -5.15 2.98
CA THR A 34 -4.31 -4.13 1.96
C THR A 34 -4.92 -2.84 2.54
N ALA A 35 -4.64 -1.72 1.87
CA ALA A 35 -5.43 -0.51 1.98
C ALA A 35 -6.02 -0.21 0.59
N GLU A 36 -7.34 -0.35 0.47
CA GLU A 36 -8.03 -0.06 -0.79
C GLU A 36 -8.09 1.46 -1.01
N ILE A 37 -7.58 1.90 -2.16
CA ILE A 37 -7.71 3.28 -2.64
C ILE A 37 -9.02 3.40 -3.42
N GLY A 38 -9.39 2.34 -4.16
CA GLY A 38 -10.68 2.21 -4.84
C GLY A 38 -10.73 2.90 -6.20
N SER A 39 -11.96 3.12 -6.69
CA SER A 39 -12.25 3.67 -8.02
C SER A 39 -12.49 5.18 -8.02
N GLY A 40 -12.49 5.82 -6.86
CA GLY A 40 -12.70 7.26 -6.72
C GLY A 40 -11.53 8.08 -7.26
N VAL A 41 -11.83 9.31 -7.69
CA VAL A 41 -10.79 10.30 -7.99
C VAL A 41 -10.09 10.70 -6.69
N VAL A 42 -8.76 10.70 -6.70
CA VAL A 42 -7.92 11.19 -5.60
C VAL A 42 -7.17 12.43 -6.11
N THR A 43 -7.81 13.59 -5.91
CA THR A 43 -7.39 14.87 -6.51
C THR A 43 -6.06 15.37 -5.95
N ASN A 44 -5.93 15.38 -4.62
CA ASN A 44 -4.72 15.74 -3.89
C ASN A 44 -3.98 14.48 -3.45
N TYR A 45 -2.67 14.56 -3.24
CA TYR A 45 -1.94 13.44 -2.66
C TYR A 45 -2.54 13.10 -1.29
N THR A 46 -2.99 11.85 -1.14
CA THR A 46 -3.56 11.31 0.10
C THR A 46 -2.73 10.12 0.53
N GLN A 47 -2.38 10.06 1.82
CA GLN A 47 -1.59 8.96 2.37
C GLN A 47 -2.47 7.75 2.68
N TYR A 48 -2.06 6.57 2.21
CA TYR A 48 -2.65 5.28 2.54
C TYR A 48 -1.69 4.47 3.39
N ILE A 49 -2.20 3.78 4.39
CA ILE A 49 -1.41 3.18 5.47
C ILE A 49 -1.90 1.76 5.74
N ILE A 50 -0.97 0.83 5.94
CA ILE A 50 -1.21 -0.50 6.50
C ILE A 50 -0.26 -0.77 7.66
N ASN A 51 -0.74 -1.49 8.66
CA ASN A 51 0.07 -1.98 9.78
C ASN A 51 0.29 -3.47 9.63
N ILE A 52 1.54 -3.92 9.77
CA ILE A 52 1.93 -5.32 9.59
C ILE A 52 2.80 -5.81 10.74
N GLN A 53 2.67 -7.09 11.07
CA GLN A 53 3.62 -7.81 11.92
C GLN A 53 4.53 -8.65 11.03
N VAL A 54 5.83 -8.39 11.07
CA VAL A 54 6.85 -9.14 10.35
C VAL A 54 7.43 -10.21 11.27
N THR A 55 7.23 -11.47 10.91
CA THR A 55 7.77 -12.64 11.64
C THR A 55 8.75 -13.46 10.80
N THR A 56 8.86 -13.17 9.51
CA THR A 56 9.70 -13.88 8.53
C THR A 56 11.03 -13.18 8.24
N GLY A 57 11.25 -11.98 8.79
CA GLY A 57 12.39 -11.14 8.47
C GLY A 57 12.33 -10.46 7.08
N THR A 58 11.25 -10.66 6.32
CA THR A 58 11.04 -10.08 4.98
C THR A 58 9.61 -9.59 4.81
N VAL A 59 9.38 -8.64 3.90
CA VAL A 59 8.04 -8.27 3.43
C VAL A 59 8.13 -7.84 1.97
N GLU A 60 7.14 -8.20 1.17
CA GLU A 60 6.89 -7.56 -0.12
C GLU A 60 5.85 -6.46 0.08
N LEU A 61 6.23 -5.22 -0.18
CA LEU A 61 5.36 -4.04 -0.14
C LEU A 61 5.20 -3.52 -1.57
N GLY A 62 3.96 -3.26 -2.00
CA GLY A 62 3.71 -2.79 -3.35
C GLY A 62 2.34 -2.17 -3.53
N VAL A 63 2.09 -1.70 -4.74
CA VAL A 63 0.77 -1.26 -5.18
C VAL A 63 0.28 -2.19 -6.29
N TYR A 64 -1.01 -2.51 -6.25
CA TYR A 64 -1.66 -3.25 -7.33
C TYR A 64 -2.76 -2.39 -7.94
N ALA A 65 -2.76 -2.34 -9.27
CA ALA A 65 -3.73 -1.60 -10.04
C ALA A 65 -4.26 -2.43 -11.20
N ASN A 66 -5.57 -2.65 -11.23
CA ASN A 66 -6.30 -3.02 -12.44
C ASN A 66 -6.97 -1.73 -12.94
N ALA A 67 -6.25 -1.01 -13.79
CA ALA A 67 -6.56 0.37 -14.12
C ALA A 67 -6.87 0.54 -15.62
N SER A 68 -7.89 1.34 -15.90
CA SER A 68 -8.18 1.91 -17.21
C SER A 68 -7.83 3.41 -17.28
N ASN A 69 -7.22 3.95 -16.22
CA ASN A 69 -6.92 5.36 -16.03
C ASN A 69 -5.63 5.52 -15.18
N TRP A 70 -5.13 6.74 -15.02
CA TRP A 70 -3.86 7.01 -14.36
C TRP A 70 -3.95 6.99 -12.83
N ALA A 71 -2.84 6.60 -12.19
CA ALA A 71 -2.56 6.80 -10.77
C ALA A 71 -1.09 7.18 -10.61
N ALA A 72 -0.79 8.00 -9.61
CA ALA A 72 0.55 8.43 -9.25
C ALA A 72 0.83 8.08 -7.79
N PHE A 73 2.05 7.61 -7.53
CA PHE A 73 2.48 7.14 -6.22
C PHE A 73 3.79 7.83 -5.86
N ASP A 74 3.90 8.29 -4.63
CA ASP A 74 5.11 8.93 -4.15
C ASP A 74 5.35 8.63 -2.66
N ASN A 75 6.59 8.82 -2.23
CA ASN A 75 7.03 8.79 -0.84
C ASN A 75 6.59 7.52 -0.09
N PHE A 76 7.03 6.36 -0.61
CA PHE A 76 6.87 5.08 0.06
C PHE A 76 7.70 5.02 1.33
N GLU A 77 7.09 4.60 2.42
CA GLU A 77 7.74 4.44 3.72
C GLU A 77 7.42 3.08 4.33
N LEU A 78 8.42 2.51 4.98
CA LEU A 78 8.28 1.32 5.83
C LEU A 78 9.04 1.59 7.13
N VAL A 79 8.31 1.94 8.18
CA VAL A 79 8.85 2.41 9.45
C VAL A 79 8.55 1.38 10.54
N LYS A 80 9.55 1.06 11.37
CA LYS A 80 9.35 0.21 12.54
C LYS A 80 8.63 1.00 13.62
N ASN A 81 7.59 0.40 14.22
CA ASN A 81 6.89 0.97 15.37
C ASN A 81 7.69 0.77 16.66
#